data_AF-A0A2K3JQJ1-F1
#
_entry.id   AF-A0A2K3JQJ1-F1
#
_cell.length_a   1.000
_cell.length_b   1.000
_cell.length_c   1.000
_cell.angle_alpha   90.00
_cell.angle_beta   90.00
_cell.angle_gamma   90.00
#
_symmetry.space_group_name_H-M   'P 1'
#
loop_
_entity.id
_entity.type
_entity.pdbx_description
1 polymer ?
#
loop_
_entity_poly.entity_id
_entity_poly.type
_entity_poly.pdbx_seq_one_letter_code
_entity_poly.pdbx_strand_id
1 'polypeptide(L)' 'MKAGKSALLNSFNGRPYSEVYNPTNKDRYAVNAVDISKENKKYLVLREISEGGVTKLLANKESLASCDIAVFVHD' A
#
# COMPACT_ATOMS: atom_id res chain seq x y z
N MET A 1 -1.48 9.63 -10.96
CA MET A 1 -0.56 10.29 -10.00
C MET A 1 0.64 9.38 -9.73
N LYS A 2 1.86 9.94 -9.88
CA LYS A 2 3.13 9.21 -9.83
C LYS A 2 3.83 9.25 -8.45
N ALA A 3 3.09 9.41 -7.35
CA ALA A 3 3.64 9.50 -5.99
C ALA A 3 4.34 8.22 -5.45
N GLY A 4 4.77 7.29 -6.30
CA GLY A 4 5.58 6.14 -5.87
C GLY A 4 4.87 5.04 -5.08
N LYS A 5 3.54 5.05 -4.90
CA LYS A 5 2.81 4.02 -4.12
C LYS A 5 3.15 2.57 -4.52
N SER A 6 3.12 2.26 -5.81
CA SER A 6 3.50 0.92 -6.29
C SER A 6 4.99 0.61 -6.07
N ALA A 7 5.87 1.61 -6.15
CA ALA A 7 7.29 1.43 -5.87
C ALA A 7 7.52 1.11 -4.38
N LEU A 8 6.77 1.76 -3.48
CA LEU A 8 6.77 1.45 -2.05
C LEU A 8 6.34 0.00 -1.79
N LEU A 9 5.21 -0.45 -2.36
CA LEU A 9 4.75 -1.84 -2.24
C LEU A 9 5.76 -2.86 -2.79
N ASN A 10 6.39 -2.55 -3.93
CA ASN A 10 7.42 -3.42 -4.51
C ASN A 10 8.64 -3.52 -3.60
N SER A 11 9.14 -2.39 -3.09
CA SER A 11 10.28 -2.34 -2.17
C SER A 11 10.00 -3.11 -0.88
N PHE A 12 8.75 -3.05 -0.39
CA PHE A 12 8.33 -3.77 0.81
C PHE A 12 8.45 -5.29 0.67
N ASN A 13 8.32 -5.84 -0.54
CA ASN A 13 8.51 -7.26 -0.84
C ASN A 13 9.93 -7.60 -1.34
N GLY A 14 10.88 -6.67 -1.23
CA GLY A 14 12.24 -6.84 -1.76
C GLY A 14 12.32 -6.92 -3.29
N ARG A 15 11.29 -6.46 -4.02
CA ARG A 15 11.31 -6.45 -5.48
C ARG A 15 12.14 -5.26 -5.97
N PRO A 16 12.93 -5.44 -7.04
CA PRO A 16 13.70 -4.35 -7.63
C PRO A 16 12.76 -3.26 -8.16
N TYR A 17 13.25 -2.03 -8.17
CA TYR A 17 12.56 -0.92 -8.81
C TYR A 17 12.42 -1.16 -10.32
N SER A 18 11.32 -0.71 -10.90
CA SER A 18 11.08 -0.73 -12.34
C SER A 18 10.69 0.67 -12.80
N GLU A 19 11.37 1.17 -13.82
CA GLU A 19 11.04 2.45 -14.48
C GLU A 19 9.74 2.36 -15.29
N VAL A 20 9.24 1.15 -15.56
CA VAL A 20 8.01 0.94 -16.32
C VAL A 20 6.79 1.30 -15.47
N TYR A 21 6.18 2.44 -15.79
CA TYR A 21 4.94 2.87 -15.16
C TYR A 21 3.74 2.13 -15.75
N ASN A 22 3.15 1.24 -14.95
CA ASN A 22 1.87 0.62 -15.24
C ASN A 22 0.80 1.21 -14.31
N PRO A 23 -0.19 1.98 -14.83
CA PRO A 23 -1.25 2.55 -14.02
C PRO A 23 -1.94 1.50 -13.14
N THR A 24 -2.14 1.85 -11.87
CA THR A 24 -2.83 0.98 -10.91
C THR A 24 -4.34 1.03 -11.19
N ASN A 25 -4.81 0.18 -12.11
CA ASN A 25 -6.22 0.10 -12.51
C ASN A 25 -7.08 -0.75 -11.54
N LYS A 26 -6.44 -1.45 -10.60
CA LYS A 26 -7.05 -2.27 -9.57
C LYS A 26 -6.23 -2.14 -8.29
N ASP A 27 -6.87 -2.36 -7.15
CA ASP A 27 -6.18 -2.39 -5.87
C ASP A 27 -5.06 -3.44 -5.89
N ARG A 28 -3.90 -3.05 -5.34
CA ARG A 28 -2.73 -3.93 -5.21
C ARG A 28 -2.48 -4.22 -3.75
N TYR A 29 -2.07 -5.46 -3.48
CA TYR A 29 -1.76 -5.91 -2.14
C TYR A 29 -0.32 -6.39 -2.07
N ALA A 30 0.37 -6.03 -1.00
CA ALA A 30 1.66 -6.57 -0.63
C ALA A 30 1.59 -7.11 0.80
N VAL A 31 2.19 -8.27 1.03
CA VAL A 31 2.24 -8.91 2.34
C VAL A 31 3.68 -9.29 2.59
N ASN A 32 4.22 -8.86 3.72
CA ASN A 32 5.53 -9.28 4.16
C ASN A 32 5.54 -9.54 5.67
N ALA A 33 6.42 -10.45 6.09
CA ALA A 33 6.74 -10.66 7.49
C ALA A 33 7.72 -9.57 7.94
N VAL A 34 7.40 -8.90 9.04
CA VAL A 34 8.19 -7.83 9.64
C VAL A 34 8.60 -8.27 11.03
N ASP A 35 9.91 -8.23 11.29
CA ASP A 35 10.48 -8.52 12.60
C ASP A 35 10.37 -7.26 13.46
N ILE A 36 9.51 -7.31 14.48
CA ILE A 36 9.32 -6.20 15.44
C ILE A 36 10.30 -6.34 16.61
N SER A 37 10.59 -7.58 17.01
CA SER A 37 11.65 -7.92 17.96
C SER A 37 12.20 -9.32 17.64
N LYS A 38 13.27 -9.74 18.32
CA LYS A 38 13.95 -11.04 18.08
C LYS A 38 13.01 -12.25 18.10
N GLU A 39 11.90 -12.18 18.83
CA GLU A 39 10.92 -13.26 18.97
C GLU A 39 9.51 -12.87 18.45
N ASN A 40 9.34 -11.66 17.92
CA ASN A 40 8.04 -11.16 17.49
C ASN A 40 8.06 -10.82 16.01
N LYS A 41 7.51 -11.74 15.21
CA LYS A 41 7.23 -11.52 13.79
C LYS A 41 5.76 -11.21 13.61
N LYS A 42 5.44 -10.19 12.81
CA LYS A 42 4.07 -9.90 12.38
C LYS A 42 4.00 -9.84 10.87
N TYR A 43 2.81 -10.08 10.33
CA TYR A 43 2.55 -9.83 8.92
C TYR A 43 1.96 -8.43 8.79
N LEU A 44 2.55 -7.63 7.90
CA LEU A 44 1.98 -6.35 7.50
C LEU A 44 1.40 -6.50 6.09
N VAL A 45 0.11 -6.19 5.97
CA VAL A 45 -0.63 -6.20 4.71
C VAL A 45 -0.82 -4.75 4.26
N LEU A 46 -0.21 -4.40 3.14
CA LEU A 46 -0.37 -3.09 2.52
C LEU A 46 -1.33 -3.19 1.34
N ARG A 47 -2.33 -2.30 1.31
CA ARG A 47 -3.27 -2.15 0.19
C ARG A 47 -3.04 -0.78 -0.47
N GLU A 48 -2.55 -0.79 -1.70
CA GLU A 48 -2.54 0.41 -2.54
C GLU A 48 -3.95 0.64 -3.09
N ILE A 49 -4.52 1.79 -2.76
CA ILE A 49 -5.79 2.26 -3.30
C ILE A 49 -5.52 2.98 -4.63
N SER A 50 -6.20 2.53 -5.69
CA SER A 50 -6.17 3.19 -6.99
C SER A 50 -6.79 4.60 -6.94
N GLU A 51 -6.43 5.46 -7.89
CA GLU A 51 -6.99 6.82 -7.98
C GLU A 51 -8.53 6.82 -8.11
N GLY A 52 -9.11 5.91 -8.89
CA GLY A 52 -10.56 5.76 -8.96
C GLY A 52 -11.20 5.16 -7.70
N GLY A 53 -10.41 4.44 -6.89
CA GLY A 53 -10.85 3.85 -5.63
C GLY A 53 -10.86 4.84 -4.46
N VAL A 54 -9.97 5.84 -4.47
CA VAL A 54 -9.79 6.73 -3.31
C VAL A 54 -11.03 7.58 -3.04
N THR A 55 -11.68 8.11 -4.08
CA THR A 55 -12.90 8.90 -3.92
C THR A 55 -14.03 8.09 -3.31
N LYS A 56 -14.18 6.81 -3.73
CA LYS A 56 -15.18 5.90 -3.16
C LYS A 56 -14.88 5.55 -1.71
N LEU A 57 -13.60 5.35 -1.41
CA LEU A 57 -13.15 5.01 -0.06
C LEU A 57 -13.28 6.18 0.91
N LEU A 58 -13.05 7.42 0.46
CA LEU A 58 -13.20 8.61 1.29
C LEU A 58 -14.64 9.14 1.37
N ALA A 59 -15.55 8.65 0.52
CA ALA A 59 -16.97 9.03 0.54
C ALA A 59 -17.70 8.54 1.81
N ASN A 60 -17.18 7.52 2.47
CA ASN A 60 -17.72 6.96 3.70
C ASN A 60 -16.63 6.98 4.78
N LYS A 61 -16.92 7.60 5.92
CA LYS A 61 -15.93 7.83 7.00
C LYS A 61 -15.55 6.52 7.71
N GLU A 62 -16.43 5.53 7.67
CA GLU A 62 -16.25 4.21 8.26
C GLU A 62 -15.37 3.29 7.39
N SER A 63 -15.11 3.64 6.13
CA SER A 63 -14.35 2.79 5.20
C SER A 63 -12.90 2.58 5.63
N LEU A 64 -12.33 3.55 6.33
CA LEU A 64 -10.99 3.46 6.93
C LEU A 64 -10.98 2.78 8.29
N ALA A 65 -12.13 2.51 8.91
CA ALA A 65 -12.21 1.88 10.23
C ALA A 65 -11.70 0.42 10.24
N SER A 66 -11.60 -0.20 9.07
CA SER A 66 -11.03 -1.53 8.89
C SER A 66 -9.50 -1.55 8.80
N CYS A 67 -8.85 -0.40 8.68
CA CYS A 67 -7.40 -0.29 8.52
C CYS A 67 -6.74 0.09 9.84
N ASP A 68 -5.68 -0.62 10.23
CA ASP A 68 -4.89 -0.26 11.41
C ASP A 68 -4.13 1.06 11.22
N ILE A 69 -3.66 1.32 10.00
CA ILE A 69 -2.82 2.48 9.63
C ILE A 69 -3.20 2.95 8.23
N ALA A 70 -3.25 4.27 8.03
CA ALA A 70 -3.35 4.90 6.71
C ALA A 70 -2.01 5.57 6.35
N VAL A 71 -1.52 5.31 5.13
CA VAL A 71 -0.27 5.88 4.61
C VAL A 71 -0.58 6.81 3.46
N PHE A 72 -0.31 8.10 3.64
CA PHE A 72 -0.44 9.13 2.61
C PHE A 72 0.92 9.39 1.98
N VAL A 73 1.01 9.27 0.65
CA VAL A 73 2.26 9.43 -0.09
C VAL A 73 2.10 10.56 -1.10
N HIS A 74 3.05 11.48 -1.12
CA HIS A 74 3.16 12.56 -2.08
C HIS A 74 4.51 12.47 -2.82
N ASP A 75 4.60 13.14 -3.97
CA ASP A 75 5.88 13.41 -4.66
C ASP A 75 6.57 14.60 -3.95
#